data_AF-A0AB38WPP0-F1
#
_entry.id   AF-A0AB38WPP0-F1
#
_cell.length_a   1.000
_cell.length_b   1.000
_cell.length_c   1.000
_cell.angle_alpha   90.00
_cell.angle_beta   90.00
_cell.angle_gamma   90.00
#
_symmetry.space_group_name_H-M   'P 1'
#
loop_
_entity.id
_entity.type
_entity.pdbx_description
1 polymer ?
#
loop_
_entity_poly.entity_id
_entity_poly.type
_entity_poly.pdbx_seq_one_letter_code
_entity_poly.pdbx_strand_id
1 'polypeptide(L)'
;MLAAYRDIRCHSSIEVIKAALVGNDRAEHIFALNQSLELYDVYQAKIGDCDRKLAAAVAALTVKADGHIPALPKARTKRKQANAPSFDVRAALYGVLGTDLTQIHGLGPALALKLVAECGTDLRAWKSAKHFTSWLCLAPGNKISGGKLLSSCVFHGMMGAHSS
;
A
#
# COMPACT_ATOMS: atom_id res chain seq x y z
N MET A 1 1.30 23.64 -17.46
CA MET A 1 2.69 23.90 -17.88
C MET A 1 3.63 23.27 -16.85
N LEU A 2 4.39 22.23 -17.23
CA LEU A 2 5.17 21.38 -16.30
C LEU A 2 6.15 22.13 -15.37
N ALA A 3 6.66 23.30 -15.80
CA ALA A 3 7.55 24.13 -14.99
C ALA A 3 6.94 24.62 -13.66
N ALA A 4 5.61 24.67 -13.54
CA ALA A 4 4.93 25.03 -12.30
C ALA A 4 4.97 23.91 -11.24
N TYR A 5 5.23 22.68 -11.64
CA TYR A 5 5.36 21.51 -10.75
C TYR A 5 6.83 21.20 -10.38
N ARG A 6 7.74 22.18 -10.48
CA ARG A 6 9.16 21.98 -10.14
C ARG A 6 9.32 21.57 -8.67
N ASP A 7 10.24 20.65 -8.41
CA ASP A 7 10.66 20.34 -7.04
C ASP A 7 11.22 21.61 -6.39
N ILE A 8 10.90 21.84 -5.11
CA ILE A 8 11.35 23.01 -4.35
C ILE A 8 12.88 23.12 -4.24
N ARG A 9 13.60 22.00 -4.44
CA ARG A 9 15.06 21.92 -4.48
C ARG A 9 15.65 22.30 -5.83
N CYS A 10 14.82 22.57 -6.84
CA CYS A 10 15.28 23.02 -8.15
C CYS A 10 15.58 24.53 -8.11
N HIS A 11 16.87 24.87 -8.19
CA HIS A 11 17.35 26.27 -8.15
C HIS A 11 17.11 27.03 -9.46
N SER A 12 16.79 26.34 -10.56
CA SER A 12 16.49 26.96 -11.84
C SER A 12 15.14 27.67 -11.81
N SER A 13 15.08 28.89 -12.35
CA SER A 13 13.85 29.67 -12.42
C SER A 13 12.80 29.00 -13.32
N ILE A 14 11.52 29.33 -13.13
CA ILE A 14 10.42 28.76 -13.94
C ILE A 14 10.61 29.11 -15.42
N GLU A 15 11.14 30.28 -15.70
CA GLU A 15 11.44 30.79 -17.05
C GLU A 15 12.54 29.95 -17.71
N VAL A 16 13.60 29.59 -16.97
CA VAL A 16 14.68 28.73 -17.48
C VAL A 16 14.18 27.32 -17.74
N ILE A 17 13.37 26.76 -16.83
CA ILE A 17 12.76 25.45 -17.01
C ILE A 17 11.82 25.45 -18.23
N LYS A 18 11.04 26.52 -18.42
CA LYS A 18 10.20 26.74 -19.61
C LYS A 18 11.02 26.74 -20.90
N ALA A 19 12.12 27.49 -20.92
CA ALA A 19 12.98 27.59 -22.08
C ALA A 19 13.68 26.26 -22.40
N ALA A 20 14.03 25.47 -21.39
CA ALA A 20 14.61 24.14 -21.55
C ALA A 20 13.60 23.06 -21.98
N LEU A 21 12.30 23.31 -21.80
CA LEU A 21 11.19 22.44 -22.26
C LEU A 21 10.88 22.59 -23.75
N VAL A 22 11.64 23.41 -24.49
CA VAL A 22 11.55 23.48 -25.96
C VAL A 22 12.22 22.23 -26.53
N GLY A 23 11.43 21.15 -26.61
CA GLY A 23 11.84 19.89 -27.21
C GLY A 23 11.62 19.88 -28.73
N ASN A 24 12.23 18.91 -29.40
CA ASN A 24 11.95 18.59 -30.79
C ASN A 24 10.50 18.08 -30.92
N ASP A 25 9.57 19.00 -31.13
CA ASP A 25 8.10 18.81 -31.21
C ASP A 25 7.69 18.07 -32.49
N ARG A 26 8.24 16.88 -32.70
CA ARG A 26 7.85 15.99 -33.80
C ARG A 26 6.43 15.52 -33.58
N ALA A 27 5.61 15.64 -34.62
CA ALA A 27 4.20 15.25 -34.59
C ALA A 27 4.01 13.79 -34.13
N GLU A 28 4.91 12.88 -34.50
CA GLU A 28 4.85 11.47 -34.07
C GLU A 28 4.97 11.31 -32.54
N HIS A 29 5.87 12.08 -31.90
CA HIS A 29 6.07 12.02 -30.45
C HIS A 29 4.91 12.66 -29.70
N ILE A 30 4.38 13.77 -30.21
CA ILE A 30 3.19 14.43 -29.65
C ILE A 30 1.98 13.50 -29.73
N PHE A 31 1.78 12.82 -30.87
CA PHE A 31 0.71 11.83 -31.04
C PHE A 31 0.83 10.69 -30.02
N ALA A 32 2.03 10.10 -29.88
CA ALA A 32 2.25 9.02 -28.92
C ALA A 32 2.04 9.48 -27.46
N LEU A 33 2.45 10.71 -27.12
CA LEU A 33 2.25 11.28 -25.79
C LEU A 33 0.77 11.54 -25.49
N ASN A 34 0.01 12.04 -26.48
CA ASN A 34 -1.44 12.23 -26.34
C ASN A 34 -2.15 10.91 -26.06
N GLN A 35 -1.83 9.85 -26.82
CA GLN A 35 -2.39 8.51 -26.59
C GLN A 35 -2.01 7.96 -25.21
N SER A 36 -0.78 8.19 -24.76
CA SER A 36 -0.33 7.75 -23.44
C SER A 36 -1.05 8.49 -22.31
N LEU A 37 -1.32 9.80 -22.47
CA LEU A 37 -2.06 10.61 -21.51
C LEU A 37 -3.53 10.18 -21.44
N GLU A 38 -4.16 9.94 -22.59
CA GLU A 38 -5.53 9.43 -22.65
C GLU A 38 -5.67 8.09 -21.90
N LEU A 39 -4.75 7.16 -22.14
CA LEU A 39 -4.71 5.88 -21.43
C LEU A 39 -4.46 6.08 -19.92
N TYR A 40 -3.58 7.00 -19.54
CA TYR A 40 -3.36 7.34 -18.14
C TYR A 40 -4.65 7.79 -17.45
N ASP A 41 -5.39 8.72 -18.06
CA ASP A 41 -6.65 9.23 -17.51
C ASP A 41 -7.70 8.11 -17.38
N VAL A 42 -7.80 7.24 -18.39
CA VAL A 42 -8.65 6.04 -18.34
C VAL A 42 -8.26 5.14 -17.17
N TYR A 43 -6.97 4.86 -16.98
CA TYR A 43 -6.50 4.02 -15.87
C TYR A 43 -6.78 4.67 -14.50
N GLN A 44 -6.59 5.98 -14.36
CA GLN A 44 -6.93 6.69 -13.12
C GLN A 44 -8.43 6.56 -12.79
N ALA A 45 -9.30 6.68 -13.79
CA ALA A 45 -10.74 6.48 -13.60
C ALA A 45 -11.05 5.05 -13.11
N LYS A 46 -10.44 4.02 -13.72
CA LYS A 46 -10.62 2.62 -13.32
C LYS A 46 -10.08 2.32 -11.93
N ILE A 47 -8.93 2.90 -11.56
CA ILE A 47 -8.39 2.81 -10.20
C ILE A 47 -9.40 3.41 -9.20
N GLY A 48 -9.97 4.58 -9.52
CA GLY A 48 -11.00 5.20 -8.69
C GLY A 48 -12.26 4.34 -8.54
N ASP A 49 -12.69 3.63 -9.60
CA ASP A 49 -13.81 2.68 -9.52
C ASP A 49 -13.49 1.53 -8.56
N CYS A 50 -12.27 1.00 -8.61
CA CYS A 50 -11.78 -0.04 -7.70
C CYS A 50 -11.71 0.47 -6.25
N ASP A 51 -11.19 1.67 -6.02
CA ASP A 51 -11.12 2.27 -4.69
C ASP A 51 -12.50 2.41 -4.04
N ARG A 52 -13.54 2.77 -4.82
CA ARG A 52 -14.92 2.83 -4.31
C ARG A 52 -15.46 1.46 -3.92
N LYS A 53 -15.23 0.43 -4.74
CA LYS A 53 -15.62 -0.95 -4.41
C LYS A 53 -14.88 -1.46 -3.18
N LEU A 54 -13.59 -1.15 -3.08
CA LEU A 54 -12.76 -1.51 -1.94
C LEU A 54 -13.26 -0.83 -0.65
N ALA A 55 -13.57 0.46 -0.69
CA ALA A 55 -14.15 1.17 0.44
C ALA A 55 -15.48 0.56 0.90
N ALA A 56 -16.36 0.20 -0.05
CA ALA A 56 -17.62 -0.48 0.25
C ALA A 56 -17.41 -1.87 0.87
N ALA A 57 -16.45 -2.65 0.37
CA ALA A 57 -16.10 -3.96 0.92
C ALA A 57 -15.56 -3.84 2.35
N VAL A 58 -14.65 -2.90 2.61
CA VAL A 58 -14.12 -2.66 3.96
C VAL A 58 -15.22 -2.16 4.91
N ALA A 59 -16.14 -1.32 4.44
CA ALA A 59 -17.30 -0.88 5.22
C ALA A 59 -18.23 -2.05 5.57
N ALA A 60 -18.46 -3.00 4.63
CA ALA A 60 -19.26 -4.19 4.89
C ALA A 60 -18.60 -5.15 5.91
N LEU A 61 -17.27 -5.17 5.97
CA LEU A 61 -16.49 -5.91 6.97
C LEU A 61 -16.47 -5.24 8.34
N THR A 62 -16.93 -3.98 8.44
CA THR A 62 -16.96 -3.27 9.72
C THR A 62 -17.92 -4.02 10.63
N VAL A 63 -17.34 -4.71 11.61
CA VAL A 63 -18.09 -5.40 12.66
C VAL A 63 -18.97 -4.35 13.32
N LYS A 64 -20.27 -4.64 13.48
CA LYS A 64 -21.14 -3.93 14.43
C LYS A 64 -20.57 -4.17 15.82
N ALA A 65 -19.49 -3.48 16.16
CA ALA A 65 -18.97 -3.46 17.50
C ALA A 65 -20.02 -2.69 18.31
N ASP A 66 -20.83 -3.41 19.07
CA ASP A 66 -21.75 -2.87 20.09
C ASP A 66 -20.99 -2.19 21.25
N GLY A 67 -19.77 -1.70 21.01
CA GLY A 67 -18.85 -1.21 22.01
C GLY A 67 -18.06 -0.04 21.48
N HIS A 68 -18.07 1.03 22.27
CA HIS A 68 -17.31 2.26 22.11
C HIS A 68 -15.89 2.00 21.56
N ILE A 69 -15.66 2.26 20.27
CA ILE A 69 -14.31 2.25 19.71
C ILE A 69 -13.63 3.53 20.21
N PRO A 70 -12.52 3.45 20.98
CA PRO A 70 -11.83 4.64 21.45
C PRO A 70 -11.31 5.49 20.29
N ALA A 71 -10.99 6.75 20.56
CA ALA A 71 -10.51 7.65 19.51
C ALA A 71 -9.24 7.10 18.84
N LEU A 72 -9.20 7.20 17.50
CA LEU A 72 -8.07 6.72 16.71
C LEU A 72 -6.77 7.37 17.21
N PRO A 73 -5.74 6.59 17.58
CA PRO A 73 -4.50 7.14 18.11
C PRO A 73 -3.79 8.02 17.07
N LYS A 74 -2.84 8.85 17.51
CA LYS A 74 -2.07 9.70 16.60
C LYS A 74 -1.28 8.82 15.61
N ALA A 75 -1.32 9.18 14.33
CA ALA A 75 -0.57 8.47 13.30
C ALA A 75 0.93 8.53 13.60
N ARG A 76 1.58 7.36 13.68
CA ARG A 76 3.03 7.25 13.91
C ARG A 76 3.83 7.75 12.70
N THR A 77 3.35 7.47 11.49
CA THR A 77 4.02 7.83 10.23
C THR A 77 3.06 8.61 9.34
N LYS A 78 3.47 9.82 8.93
CA LYS A 78 2.66 10.70 8.04
C LYS A 78 3.04 10.60 6.57
N ARG A 79 3.87 9.63 6.19
CA ARG A 79 4.35 9.50 4.81
C ARG A 79 3.18 9.05 3.92
N LYS A 80 2.77 9.92 2.99
CA LYS A 80 1.83 9.55 1.93
C LYS A 80 2.48 8.46 1.07
N GLN A 81 1.77 7.36 0.89
CA GLN A 81 2.17 6.32 -0.04
C GLN A 81 1.77 6.74 -1.46
N ALA A 82 2.64 6.48 -2.43
CA ALA A 82 2.28 6.64 -3.84
C ALA A 82 1.15 5.65 -4.18
N ASN A 83 0.17 6.08 -4.97
CA ASN A 83 -1.00 5.28 -5.35
C ASN A 83 -1.78 4.72 -4.15
N ALA A 84 -1.85 5.47 -3.05
CA ALA A 84 -2.72 5.12 -1.95
C ALA A 84 -4.19 5.20 -2.40
N PRO A 85 -5.08 4.30 -1.92
CA PRO A 85 -6.50 4.40 -2.20
C PRO A 85 -7.05 5.79 -1.83
N SER A 86 -8.07 6.23 -2.55
CA SER A 86 -8.66 7.57 -2.39
C SER A 86 -9.35 7.81 -1.02
N PHE A 87 -9.49 6.78 -0.19
CA PHE A 87 -10.16 6.84 1.11
C PHE A 87 -9.20 6.60 2.28
N ASP A 88 -9.61 6.96 3.50
CA ASP A 88 -8.79 6.72 4.70
C ASP A 88 -8.82 5.25 5.11
N VAL A 89 -7.91 4.48 4.50
CA VAL A 89 -7.70 3.05 4.79
C VAL A 89 -7.43 2.80 6.27
N ARG A 90 -6.71 3.70 6.96
CA ARG A 90 -6.36 3.50 8.37
C ARG A 90 -7.59 3.62 9.25
N ALA A 91 -8.39 4.66 9.04
CA ALA A 91 -9.65 4.83 9.79
C ALA A 91 -10.63 3.68 9.49
N ALA A 92 -10.74 3.27 8.23
CA ALA A 92 -11.62 2.18 7.82
C ALA A 92 -11.21 0.84 8.48
N LEU A 93 -9.92 0.47 8.42
CA LEU A 93 -9.43 -0.75 9.07
C LEU A 93 -9.53 -0.70 10.59
N TYR A 94 -9.40 0.48 11.19
CA TYR A 94 -9.60 0.64 12.63
C TYR A 94 -11.06 0.36 13.04
N GLY A 95 -12.03 0.77 12.22
CA GLY A 95 -13.43 0.40 12.41
C GLY A 95 -13.67 -1.12 12.31
N VAL A 96 -12.95 -1.79 11.42
CA VAL A 96 -13.06 -3.25 11.22
C VAL A 96 -12.42 -4.05 12.36
N LEU A 97 -11.21 -3.68 12.78
CA LEU A 97 -10.41 -4.48 13.72
C LEU A 97 -10.48 -4.00 15.18
N GLY A 98 -10.94 -2.76 15.42
CA GLY A 98 -10.85 -2.08 16.72
C GLY A 98 -9.42 -1.76 17.19
N THR A 99 -8.40 -2.16 16.42
CA THR A 99 -6.98 -1.99 16.74
C THR A 99 -6.25 -1.35 15.56
N ASP A 100 -5.41 -0.36 15.84
CA ASP A 100 -4.64 0.33 14.80
C ASP A 100 -3.31 -0.38 14.53
N LEU A 101 -3.29 -1.23 13.49
CA LEU A 101 -2.09 -1.96 13.05
C LEU A 101 -0.94 -1.03 12.61
N THR A 102 -1.24 0.21 12.23
CA THR A 102 -0.23 1.17 11.74
C THR A 102 0.68 1.71 12.86
N GLN A 103 0.38 1.37 14.13
CA GLN A 103 1.28 1.65 15.26
C GLN A 103 2.52 0.76 15.28
N ILE A 104 2.45 -0.42 14.63
CA ILE A 104 3.58 -1.32 14.49
C ILE A 104 4.57 -0.73 13.49
N HIS A 105 5.84 -0.67 13.90
CA HIS A 105 6.89 -0.13 13.04
C HIS A 105 7.01 -0.97 11.75
N GLY A 106 6.98 -0.29 10.60
CA GLY A 106 7.03 -0.94 9.29
C GLY A 106 5.67 -1.35 8.72
N LEU A 107 4.57 -1.29 9.48
CA LEU A 107 3.21 -1.51 8.97
C LEU A 107 2.55 -0.18 8.58
N GLY A 108 2.42 0.06 7.27
CA GLY A 108 1.63 1.16 6.73
C GLY A 108 0.18 0.76 6.41
N PRO A 109 -0.73 1.73 6.16
CA PRO A 109 -2.13 1.45 5.86
C PRO A 109 -2.36 0.47 4.69
N ALA A 110 -1.62 0.60 3.58
CA ALA A 110 -1.76 -0.33 2.46
C ALA A 110 -1.29 -1.76 2.79
N LEU A 111 -0.26 -1.90 3.64
CA LEU A 111 0.21 -3.22 4.06
C LEU A 111 -0.77 -3.85 5.05
N ALA A 112 -1.32 -3.06 5.97
CA ALA A 112 -2.38 -3.50 6.86
C ALA A 112 -3.63 -3.95 6.07
N LEU A 113 -4.00 -3.20 5.03
CA LEU A 113 -5.12 -3.57 4.16
C LEU A 113 -4.88 -4.89 3.45
N LYS A 114 -3.69 -5.09 2.86
CA LYS A 114 -3.33 -6.37 2.24
C LYS A 114 -3.38 -7.51 3.26
N LEU A 115 -2.81 -7.30 4.45
CA LEU A 115 -2.84 -8.32 5.50
C LEU A 115 -4.27 -8.74 5.85
N VAL A 116 -5.18 -7.79 6.01
CA VAL A 116 -6.60 -8.07 6.29
C VAL A 116 -7.30 -8.72 5.10
N ALA A 117 -6.95 -8.34 3.87
CA ALA A 117 -7.52 -8.95 2.67
C ALA A 117 -7.09 -10.42 2.51
N GLU A 118 -5.85 -10.75 2.86
CA GLU A 118 -5.30 -12.11 2.74
C GLU A 118 -5.66 -13.01 3.94
N CYS A 119 -5.59 -12.48 5.17
CA CYS A 119 -5.80 -13.25 6.39
C CYS A 119 -7.24 -13.19 6.91
N GLY A 120 -8.06 -12.26 6.43
CA GLY A 120 -9.33 -11.91 7.02
C GLY A 120 -9.21 -11.16 8.35
N THR A 121 -10.34 -11.00 9.04
CA THR A 121 -10.42 -10.33 10.35
C THR A 121 -10.27 -11.30 11.52
N ASP A 122 -10.33 -12.61 11.26
CA ASP A 122 -10.21 -13.66 12.28
C ASP A 122 -8.91 -14.46 12.09
N LEU A 123 -7.99 -14.29 13.04
CA LEU A 123 -6.70 -14.99 13.04
C LEU A 123 -6.76 -16.34 13.78
N ARG A 124 -7.93 -16.80 14.22
CA ARG A 124 -8.10 -18.12 14.89
C ARG A 124 -7.77 -19.31 13.99
N ALA A 125 -7.67 -19.11 12.67
CA ALA A 125 -7.18 -20.12 11.74
C ALA A 125 -5.78 -20.64 12.13
N TRP A 126 -4.95 -19.82 12.79
CA TRP A 126 -3.65 -20.24 13.30
C TRP A 126 -3.71 -20.58 14.80
N LYS A 127 -3.25 -21.79 15.16
CA LYS A 127 -3.22 -22.27 16.56
C LYS A 127 -2.36 -21.42 17.48
N SER A 128 -1.33 -20.74 16.96
CA SER A 128 -0.48 -19.84 17.74
C SER A 128 0.19 -18.79 16.86
N ALA A 129 0.69 -17.71 17.48
CA ALA A 129 1.44 -16.67 16.81
C ALA A 129 2.67 -17.21 16.04
N LYS A 130 3.29 -18.30 16.51
CA LYS A 130 4.43 -18.94 15.80
C LYS A 130 4.01 -19.53 14.45
N HIS A 131 2.81 -20.09 14.36
CA HIS A 131 2.30 -20.62 13.10
C HIS A 131 2.02 -19.49 12.11
N PHE A 132 1.47 -18.38 12.60
CA PHE A 132 1.24 -17.18 11.78
C PHE A 132 2.54 -16.56 11.27
N THR A 133 3.57 -16.39 12.12
CA THR A 133 4.85 -15.82 11.71
C THR A 133 5.65 -16.76 10.80
N SER A 134 5.48 -18.07 10.95
CA SER A 134 6.01 -19.06 10.01
C SER A 134 5.31 -18.98 8.66
N TRP A 135 3.98 -18.81 8.62
CA TRP A 135 3.22 -18.62 7.39
C TRP A 135 3.61 -17.33 6.66
N LEU A 136 3.75 -16.22 7.40
CA LEU A 136 4.26 -14.96 6.88
C LEU A 136 5.75 -15.01 6.47
N CYS A 137 6.44 -16.13 6.71
CA CYS A 137 7.86 -16.27 6.45
C CYS A 137 8.75 -15.24 7.19
N LEU A 138 8.24 -14.63 8.26
CA LEU A 138 8.99 -13.66 9.10
C LEU A 138 9.95 -14.35 10.06
N ALA A 139 9.71 -15.63 10.35
CA ALA A 139 10.65 -16.44 11.11
C ALA A 139 11.82 -16.86 10.20
N PRO A 140 13.09 -16.65 10.61
CA PRO A 140 14.22 -17.14 9.84
C PRO A 140 14.14 -18.67 9.70
N GLY A 141 14.28 -19.16 8.47
CA GLY A 141 14.39 -20.58 8.20
C GLY A 141 15.73 -21.10 8.70
N ASN A 142 15.78 -21.54 9.96
CA ASN A 142 16.99 -22.09 10.55
C ASN A 142 17.25 -23.49 9.99
N LYS A 143 18.17 -23.60 9.03
CA LYS A 143 18.62 -24.89 8.52
C LYS A 143 19.62 -25.47 9.51
N ILE A 144 19.19 -26.35 10.42
CA ILE A 144 20.05 -26.96 11.44
C ILE A 144 20.36 -28.41 11.04
N SER A 145 21.65 -28.77 10.98
CA SER A 145 22.10 -30.16 10.82
C SER A 145 23.16 -30.47 11.85
N GLY A 146 23.06 -31.62 12.53
CA GLY A 146 24.02 -32.05 13.55
C GLY A 146 24.20 -31.08 14.73
N GLY A 147 23.15 -30.34 15.10
CA GLY A 147 23.19 -29.34 16.18
C GLY A 147 23.84 -28.00 15.81
N LYS A 148 24.29 -27.81 14.56
CA LYS A 148 24.83 -26.53 14.07
C LYS A 148 23.86 -25.85 13.11
N LEU A 149 23.68 -24.54 13.31
CA LEU A 149 22.92 -23.66 12.41
C LEU A 149 23.73 -23.43 11.14
N LEU A 150 23.24 -23.92 10.00
CA LEU A 150 23.86 -23.80 8.69
C LEU A 150 23.47 -22.51 7.96
N SER A 151 22.26 -21.98 8.20
CA SER A 151 21.78 -20.70 7.65
C SER A 151 20.50 -20.26 8.36
N SER A 152 20.29 -18.95 8.48
CA SER A 152 19.09 -18.30 9.01
C SER A 152 18.68 -17.13 8.10
N CYS A 153 18.05 -17.42 6.97
CA CYS A 153 17.47 -16.38 6.11
C CYS A 153 15.96 -16.27 6.36
N VAL A 154 15.47 -15.04 6.48
CA VAL A 154 14.03 -14.74 6.40
C VAL A 154 13.62 -14.91 4.94
N PHE A 155 12.63 -15.76 4.67
CA PHE A 155 12.25 -16.12 3.30
C PHE A 155 11.49 -14.95 2.67
N HIS A 156 12.03 -14.37 1.60
CA HIS A 156 11.53 -13.13 0.99
C HIS A 156 10.59 -13.41 -0.18
N GLY A 157 9.52 -14.17 0.04
CA GLY A 157 8.53 -14.40 -0.99
C GLY A 157 7.44 -15.37 -0.57
N MET A 158 6.21 -14.85 -0.44
CA MET A 158 4.93 -15.55 -0.67
C MET A 158 3.75 -14.57 -0.41
N MET A 159 3.63 -13.49 -1.19
CA MET A 159 2.32 -12.84 -1.42
C MET A 159 1.70 -13.47 -2.67
N GLY A 160 1.32 -14.76 -2.59
CA GLY A 160 0.77 -15.47 -3.75
C GLY A 160 0.26 -16.89 -3.48
N ALA A 161 0.05 -17.29 -2.23
CA ALA A 161 -0.53 -18.60 -1.94
C ALA A 161 -2.04 -18.46 -1.73
N HIS A 162 -2.80 -18.57 -2.82
CA HIS A 162 -4.24 -18.82 -2.80
C HIS A 162 -4.53 -20.03 -1.92
N SER A 163 -5.46 -19.89 -0.97
CA SER A 163 -6.10 -21.03 -0.30
C SER A 163 -7.56 -21.07 -0.73
N SER A 164 -7.89 -22.14 -1.46
CA SER A 164 -9.24 -22.63 -1.72
C SER A 164 -9.88 -23.22 -0.47
#